data_AF-A0A836X3X8-F1
#
_entry.id   AF-A0A836X3X8-F1
#
_cell.length_a   1.000
_cell.length_b   1.000
_cell.length_c   1.000
_cell.angle_alpha   90.00
_cell.angle_beta   90.00
_cell.angle_gamma   90.00
#
_symmetry.space_group_name_H-M   'P 1'
#
loop_
_entity.id
_entity.type
_entity.pdbx_description
1 polymer ?
#
loop_
_entity_poly.entity_id
_entity_poly.type
_entity_poly.pdbx_seq_one_letter_code
_entity_poly.pdbx_strand_id
1 'polypeptide(L)'
;MSKYLGEVAIVIGADNVLQNAVVVHTEVEFVPMYEEQPLFTEVDQALRSRGFSFHTFAGFAGRAFKAMQADNINATMSQYIWSEAIYVKDFTALDDLTRDQLLKQSFILHEVYGSFDLVHHCLCAHDRKTGGSLAPRYLAKFGTVS
;
A
#
# COMPACT_ATOMS: atom_id res chain seq x y z
N MET A 1 -1.73 21.85 -18.50
CA MET A 1 -0.39 21.28 -18.75
C MET A 1 -0.11 20.35 -17.58
N SER A 2 -0.01 19.03 -17.82
CA SER A 2 0.20 18.05 -16.74
C SER A 2 1.57 18.30 -16.12
N LYS A 3 1.61 18.67 -14.84
CA LYS A 3 2.82 19.08 -14.09
C LYS A 3 3.66 17.88 -13.63
N TYR A 4 3.34 16.68 -14.09
CA TYR A 4 3.88 15.42 -13.59
C TYR A 4 4.12 14.46 -14.75
N LEU A 5 5.29 13.80 -14.74
CA LEU A 5 5.65 12.66 -15.58
C LEU A 5 5.75 11.39 -14.71
N GLY A 6 5.55 10.20 -15.30
CA GLY A 6 5.72 8.91 -14.61
C GLY A 6 4.46 8.31 -13.96
N GLU A 7 4.64 7.39 -13.00
CA GLU A 7 3.57 6.62 -12.34
C GLU A 7 2.49 7.50 -11.71
N VAL A 8 2.88 8.68 -11.22
CA VAL A 8 1.96 9.59 -10.56
C VAL A 8 1.00 10.27 -11.52
N ALA A 9 1.37 10.48 -12.79
CA ALA A 9 0.40 10.92 -13.80
C ALA A 9 -0.68 9.85 -14.05
N ILE A 10 -0.33 8.57 -13.90
CA ILE A 10 -1.26 7.44 -13.97
C ILE A 10 -2.13 7.42 -12.70
N VAL A 11 -1.54 7.50 -11.50
CA VAL A 11 -2.31 7.53 -10.24
C VAL A 11 -3.26 8.74 -10.17
N ILE A 12 -2.81 9.92 -10.59
CA ILE A 12 -3.61 11.15 -10.59
C ILE A 12 -4.67 11.12 -11.71
N GLY A 13 -4.38 10.50 -12.86
CA GLY A 13 -5.29 10.46 -14.01
C GLY A 13 -6.25 9.26 -14.06
N ALA A 14 -6.06 8.25 -13.20
CA ALA A 14 -6.80 6.99 -13.26
C ALA A 14 -7.97 6.89 -12.26
N ASP A 15 -8.71 7.97 -12.05
CA ASP A 15 -9.83 8.01 -11.09
C ASP A 15 -10.83 6.86 -11.30
N ASN A 16 -11.16 6.54 -12.56
CA ASN A 16 -12.06 5.43 -12.91
C ASN A 16 -11.52 4.06 -12.50
N VAL A 17 -10.19 3.87 -12.56
CA VAL A 17 -9.54 2.61 -12.17
C VAL A 17 -9.45 2.52 -10.64
N LEU A 18 -9.08 3.62 -10.00
CA LEU A 18 -8.92 3.72 -8.55
C LEU A 18 -10.24 3.61 -7.79
N GLN A 19 -11.37 3.94 -8.41
CA GLN A 19 -12.70 3.82 -7.79
C GLN A 19 -12.98 2.38 -7.31
N ASN A 20 -12.59 1.38 -8.09
CA ASN A 20 -12.86 -0.04 -7.78
C ASN A 20 -11.65 -0.77 -7.20
N ALA A 21 -10.46 -0.15 -7.22
CA ALA A 21 -9.26 -0.74 -6.63
C ALA A 21 -9.37 -0.81 -5.10
N VAL A 22 -8.90 -1.93 -4.53
CA VAL A 22 -8.86 -2.17 -3.07
C VAL A 22 -7.44 -2.14 -2.50
N VAL A 23 -6.44 -2.26 -3.37
CA VAL A 23 -5.01 -2.15 -3.05
C VAL A 23 -4.34 -1.42 -4.21
N VAL A 24 -3.38 -0.55 -3.88
CA VAL A 24 -2.48 0.12 -4.83
C VAL A 24 -1.05 -0.18 -4.39
N HIS A 25 -0.22 -0.57 -5.34
CA HIS A 25 1.21 -0.78 -5.18
C HIS A 25 1.88 0.16 -6.18
N THR A 26 2.75 1.05 -5.71
CA THR A 26 3.39 2.07 -6.55
C THR A 26 4.76 2.42 -6.01
N GLU A 27 5.68 2.77 -6.90
CA GLU A 27 6.98 3.33 -6.52
C GLU A 27 6.77 4.75 -5.94
N VAL A 28 7.52 5.07 -4.89
CA VAL A 28 7.52 6.40 -4.28
C VAL A 28 8.95 6.84 -3.96
N GLU A 29 9.21 8.12 -4.19
CA GLU A 29 10.54 8.70 -4.10
C GLU A 29 10.64 9.65 -2.91
N PHE A 30 11.70 9.50 -2.12
CA PHE A 30 12.00 10.38 -0.99
C PHE A 30 12.97 11.49 -1.36
N VAL A 31 13.69 11.33 -2.48
CA VAL A 31 14.66 12.28 -3.01
C VAL A 31 14.40 12.45 -4.51
N PRO A 32 14.35 13.69 -5.04
CA PRO A 32 14.14 13.91 -6.46
C PRO A 32 15.27 13.27 -7.29
N MET A 33 14.91 12.39 -8.22
CA MET A 33 15.84 11.79 -9.17
C MET A 33 15.68 12.38 -10.58
N TYR A 34 14.47 12.86 -10.92
CA TYR A 34 14.16 13.49 -12.19
C TYR A 34 13.55 14.89 -12.00
N GLU A 35 13.59 15.71 -13.04
CA GLU A 35 12.94 17.02 -13.05
C GLU A 35 11.42 16.86 -12.94
N GLU A 36 10.80 17.65 -12.07
CA GLU A 36 9.34 17.65 -11.81
C GLU A 36 8.77 16.28 -11.39
N GLN A 37 9.62 15.39 -10.87
CA GLN A 37 9.17 14.13 -10.27
C GLN A 37 8.42 14.41 -8.97
N PRO A 38 7.19 13.92 -8.83
CA PRO A 38 6.46 13.98 -7.57
C PRO A 38 7.15 13.11 -6.52
N LEU A 39 7.19 13.59 -5.28
CA LEU A 39 7.74 12.81 -4.17
C LEU A 39 6.65 12.02 -3.45
N PHE A 40 7.05 11.13 -2.55
CA PHE A 40 6.19 10.33 -1.70
C PHE A 40 5.01 11.12 -1.13
N THR A 41 5.26 12.33 -0.63
CA THR A 41 4.21 13.18 -0.04
C THR A 41 3.09 13.54 -1.02
N GLU A 42 3.41 13.75 -2.30
CA GLU A 42 2.42 14.09 -3.32
C GLU A 42 1.60 12.86 -3.72
N VAL A 43 2.24 11.70 -3.87
CA VAL A 43 1.58 10.41 -4.11
C VAL A 43 0.64 10.07 -2.96
N ASP A 44 1.16 10.21 -1.75
CA ASP A 44 0.44 9.92 -0.52
C ASP A 44 -0.83 10.77 -0.37
N GLN A 45 -0.71 12.09 -0.58
CA GLN A 45 -1.85 13.00 -0.57
C GLN A 45 -2.86 12.63 -1.66
N ALA A 46 -2.40 12.31 -2.87
CA ALA A 46 -3.26 11.92 -3.97
C ALA A 46 -4.05 10.64 -3.67
N LEU A 47 -3.43 9.61 -3.09
CA LEU A 47 -4.09 8.36 -2.73
C LEU A 47 -5.03 8.52 -1.52
N ARG A 48 -4.62 9.26 -0.49
CA ARG A 48 -5.46 9.56 0.68
C ARG A 48 -6.73 10.32 0.31
N SER A 49 -6.62 11.29 -0.58
CA SER A 49 -7.79 12.02 -1.10
C SER A 49 -8.82 11.12 -1.83
N ARG A 50 -8.42 9.90 -2.21
CA ARG A 50 -9.24 8.89 -2.91
C ARG A 50 -9.67 7.72 -2.01
N GLY A 51 -9.56 7.89 -0.69
CA GLY A 51 -10.02 6.90 0.30
C GLY A 51 -9.09 5.70 0.44
N PHE A 52 -7.80 5.88 0.17
CA PHE A 52 -6.77 4.90 0.48
C PHE A 52 -5.99 5.28 1.73
N SER A 53 -5.62 4.28 2.52
CA SER A 53 -4.77 4.42 3.69
C SER A 53 -3.44 3.71 3.40
N PHE A 54 -2.33 4.38 3.72
CA PHE A 54 -1.00 3.77 3.67
C PHE A 54 -0.97 2.53 4.57
N HIS A 55 -0.52 1.41 4.04
CA HIS A 55 -0.46 0.15 4.77
C HIS A 55 0.98 -0.21 5.15
N THR A 56 1.87 -0.33 4.17
CA THR A 56 3.26 -0.74 4.38
C THR A 56 4.14 -0.44 3.16
N PHE A 57 5.42 -0.77 3.27
CA PHE A 57 6.37 -0.80 2.15
C PHE A 57 6.76 -2.25 1.80
N ALA A 58 6.94 -2.58 0.52
CA ALA A 58 7.42 -3.90 0.06
C ALA A 58 8.95 -3.98 -0.07
N GLY A 59 9.65 -2.85 -0.02
CA GLY A 59 11.09 -2.83 -0.16
C GLY A 59 11.63 -1.40 -0.17
N PHE A 60 12.93 -1.26 0.05
CA PHE A 60 13.60 0.03 0.01
C PHE A 60 14.87 -0.07 -0.81
N ALA A 61 15.10 0.96 -1.61
CA ALA A 61 16.37 1.17 -2.28
C ALA A 61 16.98 2.48 -1.79
N GLY A 62 18.30 2.47 -1.65
CA GLY A 62 19.02 3.60 -1.11
C GLY A 62 20.47 3.63 -1.57
N ARG A 63 21.24 4.52 -0.93
CA ARG A 63 22.66 4.70 -1.19
C ARG A 63 23.40 5.15 0.06
N ALA A 64 24.72 5.25 -0.04
CA ALA A 64 25.51 6.00 0.93
C ALA A 64 25.22 7.50 0.77
N PHE A 65 25.01 8.21 1.88
CA PHE A 65 24.79 9.67 1.84
C PHE A 65 26.00 10.43 1.26
N LYS A 66 27.20 9.93 1.51
CA LYS A 66 28.46 10.43 0.95
C LYS A 66 29.42 9.26 0.78
N ALA A 67 30.32 9.32 -0.20
CA ALA A 67 31.34 8.31 -0.41
C ALA A 67 32.16 8.11 0.88
N MET A 68 32.13 6.89 1.41
CA MET A 68 32.80 6.53 2.65
C MET A 68 33.54 5.21 2.45
N GLN A 69 34.71 5.25 1.79
CA GLN A 69 35.52 4.07 1.43
C GLN A 69 34.71 2.87 0.87
N ALA A 70 33.54 3.14 0.29
CA ALA A 70 32.70 2.14 -0.30
C ALA A 70 33.00 2.16 -1.80
N ASP A 71 33.51 1.05 -2.31
CA ASP A 71 33.79 0.87 -3.75
C ASP A 71 32.50 0.99 -4.60
N ASN A 72 31.33 1.00 -3.96
CA ASN A 72 30.03 1.18 -4.60
C ASN A 72 29.16 2.23 -3.87
N ILE A 73 29.03 3.43 -4.45
CA ILE A 73 28.16 4.50 -3.91
C ILE A 73 26.67 4.14 -3.94
N ASN A 74 26.26 3.19 -4.80
CA ASN A 74 24.87 2.75 -4.92
C ASN A 74 24.48 1.66 -3.91
N ALA A 75 25.40 1.28 -3.01
CA ALA A 75 25.04 0.39 -1.90
C ALA A 75 24.16 1.15 -0.90
N THR A 76 22.96 0.62 -0.62
CA THR A 76 22.08 1.15 0.43
C THR A 76 22.81 1.11 1.77
N MET A 77 23.01 2.28 2.40
CA MET A 77 23.67 2.38 3.69
C MET A 77 22.91 3.27 4.67
N SER A 78 22.79 4.56 4.37
CA SER A 78 22.26 5.56 5.33
C SER A 78 21.16 6.44 4.76
N GLN A 79 20.90 6.39 3.46
CA GLN A 79 19.85 7.19 2.82
C GLN A 79 18.98 6.31 1.92
N TYR A 80 17.69 6.24 2.22
CA TYR A 80 16.70 5.70 1.28
C TYR A 80 16.37 6.74 0.21
N ILE A 81 16.24 6.28 -1.02
CA ILE A 81 15.99 7.13 -2.19
C ILE A 81 14.57 6.89 -2.69
N TRP A 82 14.14 5.64 -2.77
CA TRP A 82 12.79 5.27 -3.17
C TRP A 82 12.36 3.97 -2.50
N SER A 83 11.08 3.67 -2.59
CA SER A 83 10.45 2.49 -2.02
C SER A 83 9.22 2.09 -2.82
N GLU A 84 8.81 0.85 -2.66
CA GLU A 84 7.53 0.34 -3.13
C GLU A 84 6.48 0.53 -2.03
N ALA A 85 5.53 1.45 -2.19
CA ALA A 85 4.49 1.75 -1.22
C ALA A 85 3.18 1.01 -1.52
N ILE A 86 2.59 0.42 -0.47
CA ILE A 86 1.33 -0.29 -0.53
C ILE A 86 0.28 0.53 0.20
N TYR A 87 -0.78 0.84 -0.52
CA TYR A 87 -1.97 1.48 -0.01
C TYR A 87 -3.17 0.53 -0.14
N VAL A 88 -4.08 0.61 0.81
CA VAL A 88 -5.28 -0.22 0.85
C VAL A 88 -6.49 0.69 1.00
N LYS A 89 -7.67 0.28 0.51
CA LYS A 89 -8.90 0.99 0.86
C LYS A 89 -9.03 1.12 2.37
N ASP A 90 -9.48 2.30 2.81
CA ASP A 90 -9.34 2.75 4.18
C ASP A 90 -9.82 1.72 5.22
N PHE A 91 -8.85 1.16 5.94
CA PHE A 91 -9.09 0.15 6.96
C PHE A 91 -9.73 0.72 8.25
N THR A 92 -9.84 2.04 8.37
CA THR A 92 -10.55 2.70 9.47
C THR A 92 -12.06 2.79 9.20
N ALA A 93 -12.49 2.63 7.93
CA ALA A 93 -13.86 2.76 7.47
C ALA A 93 -14.34 1.50 6.69
N LEU A 94 -13.95 0.31 7.13
CA LEU A 94 -14.28 -0.96 6.44
C LEU A 94 -15.78 -1.22 6.31
N ASP A 95 -16.60 -0.65 7.20
CA ASP A 95 -18.06 -0.78 7.12
C ASP A 95 -18.65 0.01 5.94
N ASP A 96 -17.89 0.87 5.26
CA ASP A 96 -18.30 1.53 4.01
C ASP A 96 -17.98 0.68 2.77
N LEU A 97 -17.10 -0.32 2.89
CA LEU A 97 -16.73 -1.19 1.78
C LEU A 97 -17.84 -2.21 1.48
N THR A 98 -17.96 -2.57 0.21
CA THR A 98 -18.85 -3.65 -0.23
C THR A 98 -18.30 -5.02 0.21
N ARG A 99 -19.20 -6.02 0.29
CA ARG A 99 -18.81 -7.41 0.62
C ARG A 99 -17.72 -7.94 -0.32
N ASP A 100 -17.84 -7.64 -1.61
CA ASP A 100 -16.89 -8.05 -2.64
C ASP A 100 -15.53 -7.35 -2.47
N GLN A 101 -15.52 -6.04 -2.18
CA GLN A 101 -14.27 -5.33 -1.90
C GLN A 101 -13.55 -5.88 -0.67
N LEU A 102 -14.28 -6.19 0.40
CA LEU A 102 -13.69 -6.78 1.62
C LEU A 102 -13.01 -8.12 1.30
N LEU A 103 -13.68 -9.01 0.55
CA LEU A 103 -13.10 -10.30 0.17
C LEU A 103 -11.90 -10.16 -0.76
N LYS A 104 -11.97 -9.27 -1.77
CA LYS A 104 -10.84 -9.00 -2.68
C LYS A 104 -9.64 -8.43 -1.94
N GLN A 105 -9.87 -7.48 -1.04
CA GLN A 105 -8.82 -6.90 -0.22
C GLN A 105 -8.18 -7.95 0.69
N SER A 106 -9.00 -8.74 1.40
CA SER A 106 -8.54 -9.87 2.21
C SER A 106 -7.70 -10.86 1.39
N PHE A 107 -8.14 -11.23 0.19
CA PHE A 107 -7.42 -12.17 -0.66
C PHE A 107 -6.04 -11.63 -1.06
N ILE A 108 -5.98 -10.40 -1.57
CA ILE A 108 -4.72 -9.76 -1.98
C ILE A 108 -3.76 -9.62 -0.79
N LEU A 109 -4.27 -9.16 0.35
CA LEU A 109 -3.45 -8.97 1.56
C LEU A 109 -2.89 -10.28 2.10
N HIS A 110 -3.64 -11.38 1.98
CA HIS A 110 -3.17 -12.70 2.39
C HIS A 110 -2.09 -13.22 1.43
N GLU A 111 -2.40 -13.28 0.14
CA GLU A 111 -1.59 -13.97 -0.86
C GLU A 111 -0.34 -13.18 -1.26
N VAL A 112 -0.45 -11.84 -1.34
CA VAL A 112 0.62 -10.99 -1.89
C VAL A 112 1.46 -10.35 -0.79
N TYR A 113 0.81 -9.87 0.28
CA TYR A 113 1.46 -9.02 1.27
C TYR A 113 1.63 -9.66 2.65
N GLY A 114 1.02 -10.83 2.90
CA GLY A 114 1.10 -11.53 4.18
C GLY A 114 0.54 -10.75 5.39
N SER A 115 -0.33 -9.75 5.19
CA SER A 115 -0.90 -8.95 6.29
C SER A 115 -2.09 -9.67 6.91
N PHE A 116 -1.82 -10.76 7.61
CA PHE A 116 -2.85 -11.65 8.13
C PHE A 116 -3.76 -10.98 9.19
N ASP A 117 -3.23 -10.01 9.93
CA ASP A 117 -3.96 -9.18 10.89
C ASP A 117 -5.01 -8.30 10.20
N LEU A 118 -4.63 -7.58 9.14
CA LEU A 118 -5.55 -6.77 8.37
C LEU A 118 -6.57 -7.63 7.62
N VAL A 119 -6.16 -8.81 7.13
CA VAL A 119 -7.09 -9.79 6.54
C VAL A 119 -8.19 -10.15 7.54
N HIS A 120 -7.83 -10.48 8.78
CA HIS A 120 -8.80 -10.81 9.82
C HIS A 120 -9.76 -9.64 10.10
N HIS A 121 -9.25 -8.40 10.15
CA HIS A 121 -10.07 -7.20 10.34
C HIS A 121 -11.08 -6.98 9.20
N CYS A 122 -10.65 -7.14 7.94
CA CYS A 122 -11.53 -7.12 6.76
C CYS A 122 -12.60 -8.21 6.81
N LEU A 123 -12.25 -9.44 7.22
CA LEU A 123 -13.20 -10.54 7.35
C LEU A 123 -14.20 -10.30 8.49
N CYS A 124 -13.79 -9.67 9.59
CA CYS A 124 -14.71 -9.27 10.66
C CYS A 124 -15.78 -8.30 10.14
N ALA A 125 -15.38 -7.30 9.34
CA ALA A 125 -16.32 -6.38 8.69
C ALA A 125 -17.25 -7.11 7.70
N HIS A 126 -16.71 -8.06 6.95
CA HIS A 126 -17.50 -8.88 6.02
C HIS A 126 -18.56 -9.72 6.76
N ASP A 127 -18.19 -10.35 7.87
CA ASP A 127 -19.09 -11.17 8.68
C ASP A 127 -20.20 -10.32 9.31
N ARG A 128 -19.88 -9.11 9.82
CA ARG A 128 -20.90 -8.16 10.29
C ARG A 128 -21.95 -7.83 9.22
N LYS A 129 -21.53 -7.71 7.96
CA LYS A 129 -22.43 -7.41 6.82
C LYS A 129 -23.24 -8.60 6.33
N THR A 130 -22.82 -9.83 6.62
CA THR A 130 -23.41 -11.05 6.04
C THR A 130 -24.02 -12.00 7.05
N GLY A 131 -23.76 -11.83 8.34
CA GLY A 131 -24.02 -12.84 9.36
C GLY A 131 -23.11 -14.07 9.23
N GLY A 132 -21.99 -13.93 8.52
CA GLY A 132 -21.03 -15.00 8.23
C GLY A 132 -20.12 -15.34 9.40
N SER A 133 -19.15 -16.22 9.14
CA SER A 133 -18.15 -16.67 10.11
C SER A 133 -16.76 -16.89 9.48
N LEU A 134 -16.44 -16.15 8.43
CA LEU A 134 -15.13 -16.23 7.78
C LEU A 134 -13.99 -15.80 8.69
N ALA A 135 -14.17 -14.75 9.50
CA ALA A 135 -13.15 -14.23 10.40
C ALA A 135 -12.69 -15.24 11.45
N PRO A 136 -13.58 -15.88 12.25
CA PRO A 136 -13.15 -16.91 13.20
C PRO A 136 -12.58 -18.15 12.50
N ARG A 137 -13.11 -18.55 11.34
CA ARG A 137 -12.56 -19.68 10.56
C ARG A 137 -11.15 -19.39 10.04
N TYR A 138 -10.89 -18.15 9.66
CA TYR A 138 -9.59 -17.68 9.23
C TYR A 138 -8.59 -17.69 10.39
N LEU A 139 -8.98 -17.13 11.55
CA LEU A 139 -8.15 -17.10 12.74
C LEU A 139 -7.78 -18.51 13.24
N ALA A 140 -8.72 -19.46 13.17
CA ALA A 140 -8.48 -20.84 13.56
C ALA A 140 -7.33 -21.52 12.79
N LYS A 141 -6.95 -21.03 11.60
CA LYS A 141 -5.81 -21.55 10.83
C LYS A 141 -4.45 -21.17 11.42
N PHE A 142 -4.37 -20.13 12.25
CA PHE A 142 -3.12 -19.65 12.83
C PHE A 142 -2.82 -20.24 14.23
N GLY A 143 -3.73 -21.09 14.73
CA GLY A 143 -3.64 -21.65 16.09
C GLY A 143 -3.98 -20.62 17.18
N THR A 144 -4.40 -21.11 18.34
CA THR A 144 -4.43 -20.29 19.55
C THR A 144 -3.01 -20.12 20.06
N VAL A 145 -2.52 -18.87 20.10
CA VAL A 145 -1.37 -18.54 20.95
C VAL A 145 -1.88 -18.64 22.39
N SER A 146 -1.62 -19.80 22.99
CA SER A 146 -1.75 -20.04 24.42
C SER A 146 -0.77 -19.18 25.22
#